data_AF-A0A1X7SLC3-F1
#
_entry.id   AF-A0A1X7SLC3-F1
#
_cell.length_a   1.000
_cell.length_b   1.000
_cell.length_c   1.000
_cell.angle_alpha   90.00
_cell.angle_beta   90.00
_cell.angle_gamma   90.00
#
_symmetry.space_group_name_H-M   'P 1'
#
loop_
_entity.id
_entity.type
_entity.pdbx_description
1 polymer ?
#
loop_
_entity_poly.entity_id
_entity_poly.type
_entity_poly.pdbx_seq_one_letter_code
_entity_poly.pdbx_strand_id
1 'polypeptide(L)'
;MAKTILVKKASVAIMGMIVQDLIPPHVIEKNGFCNLIHLLDPKYTIVSRQHLQYKLIPEKVESDRRNIIQQLNRITFSVALDLWT
;
A
#
# COMPACT_ATOMS: atom_id res chain seq x y z
N MET A 1 -10.31 -20.46 7.79
CA MET A 1 -9.11 -20.07 7.00
C MET A 1 -9.42 -19.16 5.81
N ALA A 2 -10.42 -19.43 4.97
CA ALA A 2 -10.70 -18.62 3.77
C ALA A 2 -11.03 -17.14 4.04
N LYS A 3 -11.76 -16.82 5.12
CA LYS A 3 -12.21 -15.46 5.46
C LYS A 3 -11.04 -14.49 5.77
N THR A 4 -10.05 -14.93 6.52
CA THR A 4 -8.85 -14.14 6.87
C THR A 4 -8.00 -13.80 5.65
N ILE A 5 -7.98 -14.71 4.66
CA ILE A 5 -7.20 -14.54 3.43
C ILE A 5 -7.83 -13.43 2.56
N LEU A 6 -9.15 -13.38 2.46
CA LEU A 6 -9.86 -12.36 1.68
C LEU A 6 -9.68 -10.95 2.26
N VAL A 7 -9.80 -10.81 3.59
CA VAL A 7 -9.57 -9.53 4.28
C VAL A 7 -8.14 -9.03 4.02
N LYS A 8 -7.15 -9.93 4.11
CA LYS A 8 -5.75 -9.57 3.84
C LYS A 8 -5.55 -9.11 2.39
N LYS A 9 -6.19 -9.75 1.42
CA LYS A 9 -6.11 -9.38 -0.01
C LYS A 9 -6.72 -8.01 -0.28
N ALA A 10 -7.90 -7.72 0.28
CA ALA A 10 -8.56 -6.42 0.11
C ALA A 10 -7.73 -5.28 0.70
N SER A 11 -7.17 -5.45 1.91
CA SER A 11 -6.30 -4.43 2.52
C SER A 11 -5.04 -4.17 1.70
N VAL A 12 -4.46 -5.21 1.09
CA VAL A 12 -3.30 -5.08 0.19
C VAL A 12 -3.69 -4.34 -1.10
N ALA A 13 -4.87 -4.60 -1.67
CA ALA A 13 -5.35 -3.90 -2.85
C ALA A 13 -5.62 -2.41 -2.58
N ILE A 14 -6.25 -2.09 -1.45
CA ILE A 14 -6.49 -0.70 -1.02
C ILE A 14 -5.18 0.03 -0.78
N MET A 15 -4.22 -0.60 -0.10
CA MET A 15 -2.87 -0.05 0.06
C MET A 15 -2.19 0.17 -1.29
N GLY A 16 -2.34 -0.77 -2.23
CA GLY A 16 -1.83 -0.66 -3.59
C GLY A 16 -2.36 0.56 -4.32
N MET A 17 -3.69 0.75 -4.34
CA MET A 17 -4.34 1.95 -4.89
C MET A 17 -3.77 3.23 -4.27
N ILE A 18 -3.63 3.28 -2.94
CA ILE A 18 -3.11 4.46 -2.23
C ILE A 18 -1.68 4.80 -2.62
N VAL A 19 -0.80 3.79 -2.69
CA VAL A 19 0.62 4.00 -3.01
C VAL A 19 0.83 4.28 -4.50
N GLN A 20 0.14 3.56 -5.39
CA GLN A 20 0.29 3.70 -6.83
C GLN A 20 -0.28 5.00 -7.36
N ASP A 21 -1.45 5.41 -6.85
CA ASP A 21 -2.16 6.59 -7.32
C ASP A 21 -1.87 7.84 -6.46
N LEU A 22 -0.91 7.74 -5.52
CA LEU A 22 -0.51 8.81 -4.58
C LEU A 22 -1.71 9.42 -3.82
N ILE A 23 -2.72 8.61 -3.53
CA ILE A 23 -3.92 9.06 -2.82
C ILE A 23 -3.59 9.24 -1.33
N PRO A 24 -4.06 10.32 -0.68
CA PRO A 24 -3.87 10.48 0.76
C PRO A 24 -4.48 9.32 1.58
N PRO A 25 -3.78 8.79 2.60
CA PRO A 25 -4.27 7.64 3.39
C PRO A 25 -5.62 7.86 4.09
N HIS A 26 -6.02 9.11 4.31
CA HIS A 26 -7.30 9.45 4.93
C HIS A 26 -8.52 9.15 4.03
N VAL A 27 -8.32 8.78 2.75
CA VAL A 27 -9.40 8.39 1.83
C VAL A 27 -10.22 7.22 2.39
N ILE A 28 -9.58 6.32 3.14
CA ILE A 28 -10.23 5.12 3.69
C ILE A 28 -11.23 5.42 4.81
N GLU A 29 -11.20 6.65 5.33
CA GLU A 29 -12.11 7.15 6.37
C GLU A 29 -13.23 8.02 5.77
N LYS A 30 -13.24 8.24 4.45
CA LYS A 30 -14.26 9.07 3.78
C LYS A 30 -15.51 8.24 3.52
N ASN A 31 -16.68 8.83 3.84
CA ASN A 31 -17.98 8.18 3.70
C ASN A 31 -18.22 7.55 2.32
N GLY A 32 -17.84 8.23 1.23
CA GLY A 32 -17.99 7.69 -0.13
C GLY A 32 -17.21 6.40 -0.35
N PHE A 33 -15.97 6.35 0.15
CA PHE A 33 -15.14 5.14 0.08
C PHE A 33 -15.71 4.03 0.98
N CYS A 34 -16.08 4.35 2.22
CA CYS A 34 -16.70 3.38 3.14
C CYS A 34 -17.97 2.77 2.55
N ASN A 35 -18.83 3.59 1.93
CA ASN A 35 -20.06 3.14 1.28
C ASN A 35 -19.76 2.22 0.08
N LEU A 36 -18.77 2.57 -0.75
CA LEU A 36 -18.35 1.74 -1.87
C LEU A 36 -17.86 0.36 -1.40
N ILE A 37 -16.98 0.34 -0.40
CA ILE A 37 -16.44 -0.91 0.13
C ILE A 37 -17.53 -1.75 0.80
N HIS A 38 -18.46 -1.12 1.53
CA HIS A 38 -19.58 -1.80 2.15
C HIS A 38 -20.54 -2.39 1.10
N LEU A 39 -20.74 -1.72 -0.03
CA LEU A 39 -21.53 -2.24 -1.15
C LEU A 39 -20.87 -3.47 -1.78
N LEU A 40 -19.54 -3.46 -1.95
CA LEU A 40 -18.78 -4.54 -2.56
C LEU A 40 -18.65 -5.77 -1.63
N ASP A 41 -18.36 -5.54 -0.36
CA ASP A 41 -18.33 -6.58 0.68
C ASP A 41 -18.78 -5.99 2.04
N PRO A 42 -20.05 -6.20 2.43
CA PRO A 42 -20.57 -5.69 3.70
C PRO A 42 -19.86 -6.26 4.93
N LYS A 43 -19.16 -7.40 4.78
CA LYS A 43 -18.46 -8.10 5.88
C LYS A 43 -17.00 -7.67 5.99
N TYR A 44 -16.48 -6.90 5.04
CA TYR A 44 -15.11 -6.40 5.10
C TYR A 44 -15.00 -5.23 6.09
N THR A 45 -14.05 -5.33 7.02
CA THR A 45 -13.71 -4.24 7.91
C THR A 45 -12.50 -3.52 7.36
N ILE A 46 -12.67 -2.25 7.02
CA ILE A 46 -11.59 -1.38 6.55
C ILE A 46 -10.55 -1.25 7.67
N VAL A 47 -9.27 -1.41 7.32
CA VAL A 47 -8.17 -1.21 8.26
C VAL A 47 -8.11 0.23 8.73
N SER A 48 -7.69 0.48 9.97
CA SER A 48 -7.54 1.85 10.44
C SER A 48 -6.45 2.59 9.65
N ARG A 49 -6.63 3.90 9.49
CA ARG A 49 -5.63 4.75 8.81
C ARG A 49 -4.27 4.67 9.49
N GLN A 50 -4.24 4.61 10.82
CA GLN A 50 -2.98 4.44 11.57
C GLN A 50 -2.28 3.12 11.21
N HIS A 51 -3.03 2.02 11.14
CA HIS A 51 -2.46 0.73 10.75
C HIS A 51 -1.93 0.76 9.32
N LEU A 52 -2.67 1.39 8.40
CA LEU A 52 -2.22 1.57 7.02
C LEU A 52 -0.93 2.41 6.95
N GLN A 53 -0.93 3.58 7.59
CA GLN A 53 0.13 4.58 7.51
C GLN A 53 1.41 4.16 8.22
N TYR A 54 1.31 3.57 9.41
CA TYR A 54 2.45 3.29 10.27
C TYR A 54 2.92 1.84 10.22
N LYS A 55 2.16 0.94 9.57
CA LYS A 55 2.53 -0.48 9.46
C LYS A 55 2.54 -0.97 8.02
N LEU A 56 1.39 -0.99 7.35
CA LEU A 56 1.28 -1.65 6.04
C LEU A 56 2.14 -0.96 4.96
N ILE A 57 2.06 0.37 4.86
CA ILE A 57 2.84 1.12 3.87
C ILE A 57 4.36 0.99 4.15
N PRO A 58 4.87 1.24 5.37
CA PRO A 58 6.29 1.03 5.67
C PRO A 58 6.79 -0.41 5.44
N GLU A 59 6.01 -1.42 5.81
CA GLU A 59 6.37 -2.83 5.58
C GLU A 59 6.50 -3.13 4.07
N LYS A 60 5.61 -2.57 3.24
CA LYS A 60 5.66 -2.70 1.78
C LYS A 60 6.90 -2.00 1.21
N VAL A 61 7.19 -0.78 1.65
CA VAL A 61 8.39 -0.02 1.22
C VAL A 61 9.66 -0.79 1.55
N GLU A 62 9.81 -1.30 2.77
CA GLU A 62 11.01 -2.07 3.14
C GLU A 62 11.12 -3.39 2.38
N SER A 63 10.00 -4.06 2.11
CA SER A 63 9.97 -5.25 1.26
C SER A 63 10.47 -4.94 -0.15
N ASP A 64 9.96 -3.86 -0.76
CA ASP A 64 10.32 -3.48 -2.12
C ASP A 64 11.76 -2.97 -2.20
N ARG A 65 12.20 -2.19 -1.22
CA ARG A 65 13.60 -1.74 -1.09
C ARG A 65 14.56 -2.93 -1.04
N ARG A 66 14.27 -3.94 -0.22
CA ARG A 66 15.10 -5.17 -0.15
C ARG A 66 15.15 -5.89 -1.50
N ASN A 67 14.01 -6.00 -2.19
CA ASN A 67 13.96 -6.63 -3.51
C ASN A 67 14.80 -5.85 -4.54
N ILE A 68 14.63 -4.53 -4.58
CA ILE A 68 15.39 -3.64 -5.47
C ILE A 68 16.90 -3.76 -5.20
N ILE A 69 17.34 -3.73 -3.93
CA ILE A 69 18.75 -3.90 -3.57
C ILE A 69 19.30 -5.26 -4.04
N GLN A 70 18.52 -6.35 -3.87
CA GLN A 70 18.92 -7.67 -4.35
C GLN A 70 19.07 -7.71 -5.87
N GLN A 71 18.23 -6.99 -6.60
CA GLN A 71 18.33 -6.88 -8.06
C GLN A 71 19.52 -6.00 -8.48
N LEU A 72 19.74 -4.86 -7.81
CA LEU A 72 20.84 -3.94 -8.08
C LEU A 72 22.21 -4.60 -7.85
N ASN A 73 22.35 -5.45 -6.83
CA ASN A 73 23.60 -6.18 -6.56
C ASN A 73 24.02 -7.14 -7.68
N ARG A 74 23.15 -7.41 -8.65
CA ARG A 74 23.42 -8.32 -9.78
C ARG A 74 23.74 -7.59 -11.08
N ILE A 75 23.71 -6.26 -11.09
CA ILE A 75 23.88 -5.46 -12.29
C ILE A 75 24.87 -4.32 -12.04
N THR A 76 25.56 -3.90 -13.10
CA THR A 76 26.30 -2.62 -13.09
C THR A 76 25.33 -1.51 -13.46
N PHE A 77 25.34 -0.41 -12.71
CA PHE A 77 24.48 0.75 -12.96
C PHE A 77 25.28 2.04 -12.85
N SER A 78 24.79 3.09 -13.52
CA SER A 78 25.30 4.45 -13.42
C SER A 78 24.31 5.30 -12.64
N VAL A 79 24.81 6.23 -11.83
CA VAL A 79 23.99 7.16 -11.05
C VAL A 79 24.05 8.53 -11.70
N ALA A 80 22.90 9.06 -12.11
CA ALA A 80 22.77 10.45 -12.50
C ALA A 80 22.34 11.27 -11.28
N LEU A 81 23.01 12.40 -11.05
CA LEU A 81 22.68 13.35 -9.99
C LEU A 81 22.15 14.62 -10.65
N ASP A 82 20.94 15.01 -10.26
CA ASP A 82 20.33 16.27 -10.65
C ASP A 82 20.33 17.21 -9.44
N LEU A 83 20.91 18.39 -9.60
CA LEU A 83 21.15 19.37 -8.54
C LEU A 83 20.64 20.74 -9.02
N TRP A 84 19.65 21.29 -8.32
CA TRP A 84 19.12 22.63 -8.56
C TRP A 84 19.05 23.43 -7.24
N THR A 85 19.01 24.76 -7.35
CA THR A 85 18.84 25.71 -6.24
C THR A 85 17.42 26.26 -6.23
#